data_AF-A0A1L9SWB5-F1
#
_entry.id   AF-A0A1L9SWB5-F1
#
_cell.length_a   1.000
_cell.length_b   1.000
_cell.length_c   1.000
_cell.angle_alpha   90.00
_cell.angle_beta   90.00
_cell.angle_gamma   90.00
#
_symmetry.space_group_name_H-M   'P 1'
#
loop_
_entity.id
_entity.type
_entity.pdbx_description
1 polymer ?
#
loop_
_entity_poly.entity_id
_entity_poly.type
_entity_poly.pdbx_seq_one_letter_code
_entity_poly.pdbx_strand_id
1 'polypeptide(L)'
;MRLSPVLASLASVFRIPLRPTQSLGQPLPRSFSSTPSMAKKQAAPKDKKITMIRYFLWHPLTPRPLRFSRNRYLRHWTIHRAWQLYTSQQRRKGELELQRQWQAMSAACEELRTGAGDGGRLFRLSMNKKGVFRDMFPIEYGRLQTETPSKEGWNHAWKRIE
;
A
#
# COMPACT_ATOMS: atom_id res chain seq x y z
N MET A 1 -23.77 -32.87 -20.41
CA MET A 1 -23.44 -31.59 -19.76
C MET A 1 -24.39 -30.52 -20.28
N ARG A 2 -25.26 -29.99 -19.43
CA ARG A 2 -26.31 -29.02 -19.79
C ARG A 2 -25.70 -27.63 -19.94
N LEU A 3 -25.81 -27.03 -21.12
CA LEU A 3 -25.45 -25.63 -21.38
C LEU A 3 -26.53 -24.71 -20.82
N SER A 4 -26.13 -23.68 -20.07
CA SER A 4 -27.01 -22.76 -19.36
C SER A 4 -27.81 -21.83 -20.29
N PRO A 5 -29.09 -21.54 -20.00
CA PRO A 5 -30.04 -20.86 -20.89
C PRO A 5 -29.88 -19.33 -21.01
N VAL A 6 -28.76 -18.75 -20.56
CA VAL A 6 -28.57 -17.28 -20.51
C VAL A 6 -28.02 -16.70 -21.82
N LEU A 7 -27.40 -17.51 -22.68
CA LEU A 7 -26.82 -17.04 -23.95
C LEU A 7 -27.78 -17.04 -25.15
N ALA A 8 -29.02 -17.54 -24.98
CA ALA A 8 -30.00 -17.66 -26.07
C ALA A 8 -30.97 -16.44 -26.18
N SER A 9 -30.87 -15.45 -25.29
CA SER A 9 -31.86 -14.36 -25.16
C SER A 9 -31.41 -13.00 -25.68
N LEU A 10 -30.50 -12.94 -26.66
CA LEU A 10 -30.08 -11.68 -27.29
C LEU A 10 -30.22 -11.64 -28.82
N ALA A 11 -30.79 -12.68 -29.43
CA ALA A 11 -30.85 -12.78 -30.90
C ALA A 11 -32.22 -12.46 -31.54
N SER A 12 -33.19 -11.89 -30.80
CA SER A 12 -34.57 -11.77 -31.32
C SER A 12 -35.29 -10.45 -31.01
N VAL A 13 -34.65 -9.29 -31.19
CA VAL A 13 -35.38 -7.99 -31.08
C VAL A 13 -35.04 -6.98 -32.19
N PHE A 14 -34.20 -7.30 -33.18
CA PHE A 14 -34.12 -6.47 -34.39
C PHE A 14 -34.94 -7.07 -35.53
N ARG A 15 -36.18 -6.60 -35.62
CA ARG A 15 -37.13 -6.86 -36.70
C ARG A 15 -36.68 -6.08 -37.93
N ILE A 16 -35.98 -6.73 -38.86
CA ILE A 16 -35.53 -6.12 -40.12
C ILE A 16 -36.69 -6.20 -41.12
N PRO A 17 -37.20 -5.07 -41.65
CA PRO A 17 -38.19 -5.12 -42.73
C PRO A 17 -37.51 -5.49 -44.04
N LEU A 18 -37.94 -6.62 -44.64
CA LEU A 18 -37.56 -6.98 -46.01
C LEU A 18 -38.29 -6.05 -46.99
N ARG A 19 -37.52 -5.24 -47.73
CA ARG A 19 -38.02 -4.35 -48.78
C ARG A 19 -38.08 -5.10 -50.11
N PRO A 20 -39.14 -4.93 -50.93
CA PRO A 20 -39.27 -5.66 -52.18
C PRO A 20 -38.26 -5.19 -53.24
N THR A 21 -37.75 -6.17 -53.98
CA THR A 21 -36.92 -6.06 -55.17
C THR A 21 -37.61 -5.29 -56.29
N GLN A 22 -36.94 -4.29 -56.86
CA GLN A 22 -37.24 -3.77 -58.20
C GLN A 22 -35.95 -3.50 -59.01
N SER A 23 -35.89 -4.20 -60.14
CA SER A 23 -35.25 -4.02 -61.46
C SER A 23 -33.91 -3.28 -61.68
N LEU A 24 -33.16 -3.88 -62.63
CA LEU A 24 -31.87 -3.52 -63.24
C LEU A 24 -31.66 -2.04 -63.63
N GLY A 25 -30.48 -1.52 -63.31
CA GLY A 25 -29.88 -0.31 -63.90
C GLY A 25 -28.35 -0.38 -63.80
N GLN A 26 -27.65 -0.03 -64.88
CA GLN A 26 -26.21 -0.21 -65.13
C GLN A 26 -25.27 0.49 -64.11
N PRO A 27 -24.02 0.00 -63.90
CA PRO A 27 -23.07 0.65 -62.99
C PRO A 27 -22.26 1.77 -63.67
N LEU A 28 -22.36 2.98 -63.13
CA LEU A 28 -21.36 4.05 -63.27
C LEU A 28 -20.48 4.06 -61.99
N PRO A 29 -19.14 4.20 -62.08
CA PRO A 29 -18.29 4.20 -60.90
C PRO A 29 -18.44 5.53 -60.14
N ARG A 30 -19.18 5.52 -59.03
CA ARG A 30 -19.22 6.62 -58.06
C ARG A 30 -18.40 6.23 -56.84
N SER A 31 -17.40 7.04 -56.50
CA SER A 31 -16.60 6.93 -55.29
C SER A 31 -17.50 6.87 -54.05
N PHE A 32 -17.48 5.71 -53.39
CA PHE A 32 -18.23 5.46 -52.17
C PHE A 32 -17.48 6.00 -50.96
N SER A 33 -17.67 7.26 -50.63
CA SER A 33 -17.45 7.74 -49.27
C SER A 33 -18.29 9.00 -49.03
N SER A 34 -19.36 8.83 -48.26
CA SER A 34 -20.34 9.89 -47.92
C SER A 34 -20.14 10.45 -46.51
N THR A 35 -18.98 10.24 -45.88
CA THR A 35 -18.69 10.86 -44.59
C THR A 35 -18.07 12.25 -44.78
N PRO A 36 -18.75 13.35 -44.40
CA PRO A 36 -18.12 14.66 -44.40
C PRO A 36 -16.96 14.66 -43.41
N SER A 37 -15.79 15.19 -43.79
CA SER A 37 -14.66 15.36 -42.88
C SER A 37 -15.10 16.26 -41.72
N MET A 38 -15.17 15.72 -40.49
CA MET A 38 -15.55 16.51 -39.32
C MET A 38 -14.58 17.67 -39.14
N ALA A 39 -15.11 18.90 -39.22
CA ALA A 39 -14.34 20.10 -38.90
C ALA A 39 -13.87 20.00 -37.44
N LYS A 40 -12.55 20.14 -37.23
CA LYS A 40 -11.92 20.05 -35.91
C LYS A 40 -12.44 21.17 -34.99
N LYS A 41 -13.38 20.86 -34.09
CA LYS A 41 -13.76 21.75 -32.99
C LYS A 41 -12.51 22.07 -32.15
N GLN A 42 -12.29 23.35 -31.86
CA GLN A 42 -11.23 23.76 -30.91
C GLN A 42 -11.54 23.12 -29.55
N ALA A 43 -10.60 22.33 -29.04
CA ALA A 43 -10.77 21.65 -27.77
C ALA A 43 -10.80 22.67 -26.63
N ALA A 44 -11.74 22.52 -25.69
CA ALA A 44 -11.78 23.31 -24.47
C ALA A 44 -10.43 23.21 -23.73
N PRO A 45 -9.98 24.29 -23.06
CA PRO A 45 -8.73 24.28 -22.31
C PRO A 45 -8.77 23.14 -21.30
N LYS A 46 -7.82 22.20 -21.41
CA LYS A 46 -7.70 21.09 -20.47
C LYS A 46 -7.28 21.64 -19.11
N ASP A 47 -7.98 21.23 -18.05
CA ASP A 47 -7.60 21.57 -16.69
C ASP A 47 -6.14 21.16 -16.42
N LYS A 48 -5.34 22.13 -15.97
CA LYS A 48 -3.93 21.92 -15.63
C LYS A 48 -3.78 20.87 -14.52
N LYS A 49 -4.70 20.85 -13.55
CA LYS A 49 -4.74 19.83 -12.47
C LYS A 49 -4.91 18.42 -13.03
N ILE A 50 -5.88 18.22 -13.92
CA ILE A 50 -6.13 16.92 -14.58
C ILE A 50 -4.93 16.52 -15.44
N THR A 51 -4.30 17.48 -16.12
CA THR A 51 -3.10 17.24 -16.93
C THR A 51 -1.92 16.79 -16.06
N MET A 52 -1.72 17.42 -14.90
CA MET A 52 -0.65 17.08 -13.96
C MET A 52 -0.89 15.71 -13.30
N ILE A 53 -2.13 15.39 -12.94
CA ILE A 53 -2.51 14.06 -12.44
C ILE A 53 -2.21 12.99 -13.49
N ARG A 54 -2.63 13.21 -14.75
CA ARG A 54 -2.35 12.29 -15.86
C ARG A 54 -0.84 12.12 -16.11
N TYR A 55 -0.09 13.21 -16.00
CA TYR A 55 1.36 13.19 -16.16
C TYR A 55 2.05 12.34 -15.08
N PHE A 56 1.69 12.51 -13.80
CA PHE A 56 2.28 11.72 -12.71
C PHE A 56 1.85 10.25 -12.74
N LEU A 57 0.61 9.96 -13.14
CA LEU A 57 0.11 8.59 -13.21
C LEU A 57 0.72 7.83 -14.40
N TRP A 58 0.95 8.51 -15.53
CA TRP A 58 1.39 7.90 -16.80
C TRP A 58 2.67 8.60 -17.28
N HIS A 59 3.67 8.66 -16.40
CA HIS A 59 4.87 9.44 -16.68
C HIS A 59 5.73 8.76 -17.78
N PRO A 60 5.92 9.41 -18.94
CA PRO A 60 6.69 8.81 -20.05
C PRO A 60 8.19 8.67 -19.78
N LEU A 61 8.71 9.27 -18.69
CA LEU A 61 10.12 9.19 -18.29
C LEU A 61 10.42 8.04 -17.33
N THR A 62 9.56 7.01 -17.27
CA THR A 62 9.91 5.77 -16.59
C THR A 62 11.10 5.12 -17.33
N PRO A 63 12.27 5.01 -16.69
CA PRO A 63 13.44 4.46 -17.36
C PRO A 63 13.20 2.99 -17.68
N ARG A 64 13.79 2.50 -18.77
CA ARG A 64 13.73 1.09 -19.12
C ARG A 64 14.36 0.24 -17.99
N PRO A 65 13.89 -1.01 -17.78
CA PRO A 65 14.49 -1.90 -16.80
C PRO A 65 16.01 -2.04 -16.98
N LEU A 66 16.73 -2.05 -15.87
CA LEU A 66 18.18 -2.07 -15.86
C LEU A 66 18.71 -3.43 -16.35
N ARG A 67 19.65 -3.39 -17.30
CA ARG A 67 20.32 -4.59 -17.82
C ARG A 67 21.73 -4.69 -17.25
N PHE A 68 21.99 -5.73 -16.48
CA PHE A 68 23.31 -5.97 -15.89
C PHE A 68 24.13 -6.95 -16.73
N SER A 69 25.45 -6.73 -16.80
CA SER A 69 26.40 -7.77 -17.21
C SER A 69 26.50 -8.86 -16.15
N ARG A 70 26.96 -10.06 -16.53
CA ARG A 70 27.05 -11.21 -15.61
C ARG A 70 27.76 -10.88 -14.30
N ASN A 71 28.97 -10.32 -14.34
CA ASN A 71 29.72 -9.97 -13.12
C ASN A 71 29.02 -8.92 -12.26
N ARG A 72 28.37 -7.92 -12.87
CA ARG A 72 27.60 -6.90 -12.14
C ARG A 72 26.36 -7.51 -11.48
N TYR A 73 25.67 -8.41 -12.18
CA TYR A 73 24.53 -9.14 -11.65
C TYR A 73 24.91 -9.99 -10.43
N LEU A 74 26.02 -10.74 -10.51
CA LEU A 74 26.50 -11.57 -9.40
C LEU A 74 26.87 -10.72 -8.16
N ARG A 75 27.54 -9.58 -8.36
CA ARG A 75 27.83 -8.63 -7.25
C ARG A 75 26.54 -8.13 -6.61
N HIS A 76 25.58 -7.68 -7.41
CA HIS A 76 24.29 -7.22 -6.91
C HIS A 76 23.55 -8.32 -6.14
N TRP A 77 23.51 -9.54 -6.70
CA TRP A 77 22.87 -10.69 -6.07
C TRP A 77 23.52 -11.04 -4.71
N THR A 78 24.84 -11.00 -4.64
CA THR A 78 25.60 -11.26 -3.41
C THR A 78 25.28 -10.23 -2.34
N ILE A 79 25.30 -8.94 -2.68
CA ILE A 79 24.95 -7.85 -1.75
C ILE A 79 23.50 -7.98 -1.27
N HIS A 80 22.58 -8.24 -2.20
CA HIS A 80 21.16 -8.44 -1.87
C HIS A 80 20.96 -9.63 -0.93
N ARG A 81 21.65 -10.74 -1.17
CA ARG A 81 21.55 -11.92 -0.30
C ARG A 81 22.15 -11.66 1.09
N ALA A 82 23.28 -10.96 1.17
CA ALA A 82 23.88 -10.54 2.43
C ALA A 82 22.92 -9.62 3.21
N TRP A 83 22.25 -8.68 2.54
CA TRP A 83 21.23 -7.82 3.15
C TRP A 83 20.03 -8.61 3.68
N GLN A 84 19.52 -9.58 2.92
CA GLN A 84 18.44 -10.46 3.39
C GLN A 84 18.84 -11.26 4.64
N LEU A 85 20.07 -11.76 4.67
CA LEU A 85 20.60 -12.49 5.83
C LEU A 85 20.74 -11.55 7.04
N TYR A 86 21.32 -10.36 6.85
CA TYR A 86 21.44 -9.34 7.89
C TYR A 86 20.07 -8.94 8.46
N THR A 87 19.10 -8.63 7.61
CA THR A 87 17.74 -8.26 8.05
C THR A 87 17.01 -9.41 8.76
N SER A 88 17.23 -10.66 8.34
CA SER A 88 16.74 -11.84 9.07
C SER A 88 17.35 -11.93 10.47
N GLN A 89 18.66 -11.73 10.59
CA GLN A 89 19.35 -11.73 11.88
C GLN A 89 18.87 -10.59 12.80
N GLN A 90 18.67 -9.38 12.26
CA GLN A 90 18.17 -8.25 13.04
C GLN A 90 16.75 -8.51 13.57
N ARG A 91 15.86 -9.07 12.74
CA ARG A 91 14.52 -9.49 13.20
C ARG A 91 14.61 -10.54 14.29
N ARG A 92 15.43 -11.58 14.08
CA ARG A 92 15.62 -12.64 15.09
C ARG A 92 16.16 -12.09 16.41
N LYS A 93 17.11 -11.16 16.35
CA LYS A 93 17.64 -10.46 17.54
C LYS A 93 16.54 -9.69 18.27
N GLY A 94 15.70 -8.96 17.54
CA GLY A 94 14.55 -8.26 18.11
C GLY A 94 13.55 -9.21 18.78
N GLU A 95 13.19 -10.32 18.12
CA GLU A 95 12.29 -11.34 18.68
C GLU A 95 12.85 -11.97 19.96
N LEU A 96 14.14 -12.31 19.98
CA LEU A 96 14.80 -12.90 21.14
C LEU A 96 14.85 -11.92 22.32
N GLU A 97 15.11 -10.64 22.06
CA GLU A 97 15.11 -9.63 23.12
C GLU A 97 13.70 -9.40 23.69
N LEU A 98 12.68 -9.37 22.83
CA LEU A 98 11.28 -9.32 23.27
C LEU A 98 10.90 -10.57 24.09
N GLN A 99 11.33 -11.75 23.66
CA GLN A 99 11.13 -12.99 24.41
C GLN A 99 11.83 -12.95 25.77
N ARG A 100 13.07 -12.45 25.83
CA ARG A 100 13.84 -12.28 27.07
C ARG A 100 13.11 -11.34 28.04
N GLN A 101 12.65 -10.19 27.56
CA GLN A 101 11.89 -9.22 28.36
C GLN A 101 10.60 -9.84 28.87
N TRP A 102 9.87 -10.57 28.03
CA TRP A 102 8.64 -11.26 28.42
C TRP A 102 8.89 -12.32 29.49
N GLN A 103 9.92 -13.15 29.34
CA GLN A 103 10.30 -14.16 30.33
C GLN A 103 10.67 -13.51 31.67
N ALA A 104 11.45 -12.44 31.65
CA ALA A 104 11.81 -11.68 32.86
C ALA A 104 10.57 -11.09 33.55
N MET A 105 9.67 -10.47 32.79
CA MET A 105 8.40 -9.94 33.33
C MET A 105 7.53 -11.05 33.92
N SER A 106 7.44 -12.20 33.23
CA SER A 106 6.66 -13.37 33.69
C SER A 106 7.22 -13.91 35.00
N ALA A 107 8.55 -14.09 35.09
CA ALA A 107 9.21 -14.58 36.29
C ALA A 107 8.97 -13.63 37.48
N ALA A 108 9.15 -12.32 37.28
CA ALA A 108 8.89 -11.33 38.32
C ALA A 108 7.42 -11.33 38.79
N CYS A 109 6.47 -11.55 37.87
CA CYS A 109 5.06 -11.65 38.21
C CYS A 109 4.73 -12.93 39.00
N GLU A 110 5.37 -14.06 38.68
CA GLU A 110 5.22 -15.30 39.45
C GLU A 110 5.79 -15.14 40.88
N GLU A 111 6.96 -14.51 41.03
CA GLU A 111 7.51 -14.19 42.34
C GLU A 111 6.57 -13.28 43.17
N LEU A 112 5.94 -12.28 42.55
CA LEU A 112 4.93 -11.46 43.21
C LEU A 112 3.66 -12.23 43.60
N ARG A 113 3.34 -13.32 42.89
CA ARG A 113 2.14 -14.12 43.12
C ARG A 113 2.30 -15.08 44.30
N THR A 114 3.50 -15.66 44.45
CA THR A 114 3.76 -16.72 45.43
C THR A 114 4.76 -16.32 46.51
N GLY A 115 5.79 -15.53 46.16
CA GLY A 115 6.95 -15.24 47.03
C GLY A 115 6.77 -14.05 47.97
N ALA A 116 5.85 -13.12 47.69
CA ALA A 116 5.67 -11.89 48.48
C ALA A 116 4.95 -12.08 49.82
N GLY A 117 4.40 -13.27 50.12
CA GLY A 117 3.72 -13.57 51.39
C GLY A 117 2.39 -12.82 51.62
N ASP A 118 1.90 -12.11 50.60
CA ASP A 118 0.72 -11.23 50.65
C ASP A 118 -0.55 -11.87 50.08
N GLY A 119 -0.51 -13.18 49.80
CA GLY A 119 -1.58 -13.92 49.14
C GLY A 119 -1.89 -13.45 47.72
N GLY A 120 -0.91 -12.87 47.01
CA GLY A 120 -1.04 -12.40 45.62
C GLY A 120 -1.80 -11.07 45.48
N ARG A 121 -1.90 -10.26 46.54
CA ARG A 121 -2.53 -8.94 46.50
C ARG A 121 -1.80 -7.99 45.54
N LEU A 122 -0.48 -7.89 45.63
CA LEU A 122 0.38 -7.05 44.79
C LEU A 122 0.33 -7.52 43.34
N PHE A 123 0.34 -8.84 43.10
CA PHE A 123 0.14 -9.39 41.77
C PHE A 123 -1.20 -8.92 41.15
N ARG A 124 -2.32 -9.06 41.85
CA ARG A 124 -3.64 -8.59 41.37
C ARG A 124 -3.67 -7.09 41.08
N LEU A 125 -3.01 -6.28 41.92
CA LEU A 125 -2.91 -4.84 41.71
C LEU A 125 -2.10 -4.52 40.44
N SER A 126 -0.96 -5.18 40.23
CA SER A 126 -0.11 -4.98 39.05
C SER A 126 -0.79 -5.36 37.73
N MET A 127 -1.73 -6.31 37.77
CA MET A 127 -2.48 -6.75 36.59
C MET A 127 -3.61 -5.78 36.20
N ASN A 128 -3.91 -4.79 37.03
CA ASN A 128 -4.94 -3.80 36.73
C ASN A 128 -4.55 -2.96 35.48
N LYS A 129 -5.47 -2.84 34.52
CA LYS A 129 -5.28 -2.06 33.27
C LYS A 129 -5.97 -0.70 33.29
N LYS A 130 -6.29 -0.17 34.47
CA LYS A 130 -6.86 1.17 34.64
C LYS A 130 -5.94 2.22 33.99
N GLY A 131 -6.51 3.09 33.14
CA GLY A 131 -5.77 4.16 32.44
C GLY A 131 -4.99 3.71 31.20
N VAL A 132 -4.58 2.44 31.10
CA VAL A 132 -3.73 1.94 29.99
C VAL A 132 -4.34 2.18 28.61
N PHE A 133 -5.66 1.99 28.46
CA PHE A 133 -6.35 2.15 27.18
C PHE A 133 -6.97 3.54 26.96
N ARG A 134 -6.89 4.44 27.95
CA ARG A 134 -7.46 5.81 27.85
C ARG A 134 -6.37 6.87 27.80
N ASP A 135 -5.43 6.80 28.74
CA ASP A 135 -4.43 7.85 28.96
C ASP A 135 -3.25 7.72 27.98
N MET A 136 -3.07 6.53 27.37
CA MET A 136 -2.01 6.25 26.39
C MET A 136 -0.61 6.60 26.93
N PHE A 137 0.38 6.69 26.04
CA PHE A 137 1.72 7.15 26.37
C PHE A 137 1.78 8.68 26.27
N PRO A 138 2.44 9.38 27.21
CA PRO A 138 2.59 10.84 27.10
C PRO A 138 3.35 11.22 25.83
N ILE A 139 2.82 12.21 25.11
CA ILE A 139 3.34 12.61 23.78
C ILE A 139 4.82 13.02 23.81
N GLU A 140 5.32 13.49 24.96
CA GLU A 140 6.72 13.88 25.15
C GLU A 140 7.70 12.71 24.98
N TYR A 141 7.29 11.47 25.28
CA TYR A 141 8.11 10.26 25.09
C TYR A 141 8.05 9.72 23.66
N GLY A 142 7.08 10.16 22.84
CA GLY A 142 6.94 9.76 21.44
C GLY A 142 7.96 10.40 20.49
N ARG A 143 8.97 11.10 21.01
CA ARG A 143 10.01 11.77 20.21
C ARG A 143 10.88 10.72 19.51
N LEU A 144 10.93 10.82 18.19
CA LEU A 144 11.73 9.94 17.33
C LEU A 144 13.24 10.26 17.47
N GLN A 145 14.06 9.24 17.25
CA GLN A 145 15.51 9.41 17.16
C GLN A 145 15.86 10.28 15.94
N THR A 146 16.87 11.14 16.11
CA THR A 146 17.35 12.08 15.08
C THR A 146 18.82 11.77 14.75
N GLU A 147 19.24 12.06 13.52
CA GLU A 147 20.62 11.81 13.07
C GLU A 147 21.66 12.65 13.84
N THR A 148 21.29 13.88 14.24
CA THR A 148 22.13 14.77 15.05
C THR A 148 21.34 15.31 16.23
N PRO A 149 21.97 15.49 17.41
CA PRO A 149 21.27 15.99 18.58
C PRO A 149 20.87 17.46 18.40
N SER A 150 19.83 17.89 19.12
CA SER A 150 19.48 19.30 19.23
C SER A 150 20.60 20.08 19.93
N LYS A 151 20.69 21.39 19.66
CA LYS A 151 21.68 22.31 20.28
C LYS A 151 21.67 22.23 21.81
N GLU A 152 20.49 22.09 22.40
CA GLU A 152 20.31 22.03 23.87
C GLU A 152 20.35 20.58 24.40
N GLY A 153 20.21 19.56 23.54
CA GLY A 153 20.27 18.14 23.88
C GLY A 153 19.15 17.66 24.82
N TRP A 154 19.21 18.06 26.09
CA TRP A 154 18.30 17.68 27.16
C TRP A 154 17.88 18.88 28.02
N ASN A 155 16.60 18.96 28.38
CA ASN A 155 16.09 20.02 29.25
C ASN A 155 16.32 19.69 30.73
N HIS A 156 17.45 20.16 31.29
CA HIS A 156 17.76 20.03 32.72
C HIS A 156 16.92 20.93 33.63
N ALA A 157 16.26 21.95 33.07
CA ALA A 157 15.44 22.91 33.82
C ALA A 157 13.97 22.50 33.92
N TRP A 158 13.62 21.27 33.50
CA TRP A 158 12.24 20.78 33.56
C TRP A 158 11.69 20.85 34.99
N LYS A 159 10.50 21.44 35.13
CA LYS A 159 9.74 21.50 36.37
C LYS A 159 8.30 21.10 36.08
N ARG A 160 7.67 20.40 37.02
CA ARG A 160 6.23 20.13 36.95
C ARG A 160 5.51 21.48 36.97
N ILE A 161 4.65 21.70 35.97
CA ILE A 161 3.74 22.84 35.96
C ILE A 161 2.70 22.56 37.04
N GLU A 162 2.60 23.45 38.04
CA GLU A 162 1.58 23.41 39.10
C GLU A 162 0.22 23.86 38.57
#